data_AF-A0A8C7ZJQ1-F1
#
_entry.id   AF-A0A8C7ZJQ1-F1
#
_cell.length_a   1.000
_cell.length_b   1.000
_cell.length_c   1.000
_cell.angle_alpha   90.00
_cell.angle_beta   90.00
_cell.angle_gamma   90.00
#
_symmetry.space_group_name_H-M   'P 1'
#
loop_
_entity.id
_entity.type
_entity.pdbx_description
1 polymer ?
#
loop_
_entity_poly.entity_id
_entity_poly.type
_entity_poly.pdbx_seq_one_letter_code
_entity_poly.pdbx_strand_id
1 'polypeptide(L)'
;MAKHAKSLLSRWSSRVFLVEVDEKPLYFRLQARHGGERAPQVFGQLRQEDRCFSVLVCTGDRIKGAKFYPQLRDKLSKELPPGCDLTTMGSFLPRVRDSFIRGYFLKSSAEYSAHVERLLRDLVRREPLLVCSYAAGGGGGQAWTQRLWSPSEDETVSDYFVVSSDEPECHPSALSMINNDVFYSFEEARDVFRKCGDVIPEAASVLEMLPGSAGVSQKPLFPVVVLEGLDATGKTTLTESLRETLGAALLRSPPDCLSPWRALFDREPPLIRRAFYALGNYITAQQIAQEGMKTPVIVDRFWHSTAAYAIATATGGPVSNLPGEGSEVYSWPGDLLRPSLVLLLTLDAEERKRRLKDRGLEKTDEEQKLDCNQLFRLRVEEAYRRISGPPCVTVDASPSADKVLQQTLLLIRSNCHL
;
A
#
# COMPACT_ATOMS: atom_id res chain seq x y z
N MET A 1 -13.16 18.16 -11.71
CA MET A 1 -13.69 17.89 -10.35
C MET A 1 -15.19 17.61 -10.34
N ALA A 2 -16.04 18.49 -10.90
CA ALA A 2 -17.51 18.38 -10.80
C ALA A 2 -18.12 17.01 -11.20
N LYS A 3 -17.67 16.37 -12.30
CA LYS A 3 -18.21 15.07 -12.75
C LYS A 3 -17.88 13.91 -11.78
N HIS A 4 -16.66 13.88 -11.24
CA HIS A 4 -16.22 12.86 -10.29
C HIS A 4 -16.93 13.04 -8.94
N ALA A 5 -16.99 14.28 -8.44
CA ALA A 5 -17.75 14.62 -7.23
C ALA A 5 -19.23 14.22 -7.38
N LYS A 6 -19.90 14.58 -8.48
CA LYS A 6 -21.30 14.18 -8.73
C LYS A 6 -21.52 12.67 -8.68
N SER A 7 -20.62 11.88 -9.28
CA SER A 7 -20.69 10.41 -9.20
C SER A 7 -20.55 9.91 -7.76
N LEU A 8 -19.63 10.47 -6.98
CA LEU A 8 -19.45 10.10 -5.57
C LEU A 8 -20.68 10.42 -4.73
N LEU A 9 -21.26 11.61 -4.93
CA LEU A 9 -22.40 12.10 -4.18
C LEU A 9 -23.69 11.31 -4.46
N SER A 10 -23.87 10.82 -5.69
CA SER A 10 -25.05 10.02 -6.07
C SER A 10 -25.24 8.74 -5.26
N ARG A 11 -24.16 8.21 -4.67
CA ARG A 11 -24.16 6.98 -3.86
C ARG A 11 -23.70 7.22 -2.43
N TRP A 12 -23.77 8.47 -1.95
CA TRP A 12 -23.20 8.86 -0.66
C TRP A 12 -23.76 8.07 0.53
N SER A 13 -25.07 7.89 0.58
CA SER A 13 -25.75 7.12 1.63
C SER A 13 -25.44 5.63 1.62
N SER A 14 -24.92 5.10 0.50
CA SER A 14 -24.52 3.70 0.36
C SER A 14 -23.07 3.44 0.79
N ARG A 15 -22.33 4.48 1.20
CA ARG A 15 -20.94 4.36 1.59
C ARG A 15 -20.81 3.94 3.05
N VAL A 16 -19.77 3.15 3.32
CA VAL A 16 -19.29 2.86 4.67
C VAL A 16 -18.07 3.72 4.92
N PHE A 17 -17.97 4.23 6.14
CA PHE A 17 -16.88 5.05 6.61
C PHE A 17 -16.10 4.27 7.66
N LEU A 18 -14.79 4.51 7.71
CA LEU A 18 -13.90 3.95 8.71
C LEU A 18 -13.06 5.06 9.33
N VAL A 19 -12.76 4.94 10.62
CA VAL A 19 -11.78 5.76 11.33
C VAL A 19 -10.84 4.83 12.09
N GLU A 20 -9.53 5.01 11.93
CA GLU A 20 -8.52 4.16 12.56
C GLU A 20 -8.18 4.70 13.96
N VAL A 21 -8.77 4.12 15.01
CA VAL A 21 -8.52 4.52 16.41
C VAL A 21 -7.69 3.43 17.09
N ASP A 22 -6.53 3.78 17.64
CA ASP A 22 -5.62 2.83 18.31
C ASP A 22 -5.29 1.59 17.47
N GLU A 23 -4.99 1.80 16.18
CA GLU A 23 -4.73 0.74 15.18
C GLU A 23 -5.92 -0.20 14.90
N LYS A 24 -7.12 0.14 15.39
CA LYS A 24 -8.36 -0.60 15.14
C LYS A 24 -9.34 0.24 14.31
N PRO A 25 -9.82 -0.28 13.18
CA PRO A 25 -10.80 0.43 12.38
C PRO A 25 -12.19 0.38 13.05
N LEU A 26 -12.81 1.54 13.22
CA LEU A 26 -14.21 1.67 13.62
C LEU A 26 -15.06 2.04 12.41
N TYR A 27 -16.11 1.24 12.16
CA TYR A 27 -16.95 1.39 10.98
C TYR A 27 -18.31 2.02 11.29
N PHE A 28 -18.77 2.89 10.40
CA PHE A 28 -20.11 3.46 10.46
C PHE A 28 -20.69 3.69 9.06
N ARG A 29 -22.01 3.79 9.00
CA ARG A 29 -22.78 3.99 7.75
C ARG A 29 -23.84 5.07 7.94
N LEU A 30 -24.46 5.45 6.83
CA LEU A 30 -25.47 6.51 6.77
C LEU A 30 -26.87 5.94 6.54
N GLN A 31 -27.87 6.59 7.12
CA GLN A 31 -29.29 6.29 6.90
C GLN A 31 -30.11 7.57 6.80
N ALA A 32 -31.17 7.54 5.98
CA ALA A 32 -32.10 8.68 5.86
C ALA A 32 -33.07 8.80 7.05
N ARG A 33 -33.29 7.71 7.81
CA ARG A 33 -34.19 7.66 8.97
C ARG A 33 -33.49 6.98 10.13
N HIS A 34 -33.71 7.48 11.34
CA HIS A 34 -33.17 6.90 12.57
C HIS A 34 -34.04 5.71 13.02
N GLY A 35 -33.45 4.52 13.09
CA GLY A 35 -34.14 3.28 13.50
C GLY A 35 -33.94 2.90 14.97
N GLY A 36 -33.30 3.75 15.77
CA GLY A 36 -32.97 3.44 17.17
C GLY A 36 -31.63 2.73 17.35
N GLU A 37 -30.81 2.65 16.30
CA GLU A 37 -29.46 2.08 16.37
C GLU A 37 -28.52 2.90 17.27
N ARG A 38 -27.48 2.26 17.80
CA ARG A 38 -26.48 2.92 18.64
C ARG A 38 -25.53 3.79 17.83
N ALA A 39 -25.21 4.96 18.39
CA ALA A 39 -24.14 5.82 17.90
C ALA A 39 -22.80 5.05 17.78
N PRO A 40 -22.02 5.28 16.71
CA PRO A 40 -20.71 4.66 16.56
C PRO A 40 -19.74 5.04 17.68
N GLN A 41 -18.89 4.10 18.07
CA GLN A 41 -17.92 4.28 19.15
C GLN A 41 -16.93 5.43 18.90
N VAL A 42 -16.66 5.78 17.64
CA VAL A 42 -15.75 6.90 17.31
C VAL A 42 -16.25 8.25 17.85
N PHE A 43 -17.56 8.38 18.04
CA PHE A 43 -18.20 9.54 18.66
C PHE A 43 -18.36 9.41 20.18
N GLY A 44 -18.05 8.23 20.75
CA GLY A 44 -17.99 8.02 22.18
C GLY A 44 -16.84 8.83 22.79
N GLN A 45 -17.05 9.38 23.99
CA GLN A 45 -16.13 10.26 24.72
C GLN A 45 -16.08 11.73 24.27
N LEU A 46 -16.88 12.15 23.29
CA LEU A 46 -17.02 13.56 22.94
C LEU A 46 -17.97 14.28 23.91
N ARG A 47 -17.64 15.52 24.29
CA ARG A 47 -18.59 16.40 24.99
C ARG A 47 -19.69 16.78 24.01
N GLN A 48 -20.88 17.08 24.53
CA GLN A 48 -22.05 17.44 23.70
C GLN A 48 -21.78 18.65 22.78
N GLU A 49 -20.86 19.53 23.18
CA GLU A 49 -20.50 20.75 22.45
C GLU A 49 -19.35 20.55 21.46
N ASP A 50 -18.64 19.43 21.52
CA ASP A 50 -17.57 19.13 20.59
C ASP A 50 -18.13 18.94 19.16
N ARG A 51 -17.26 19.16 18.18
CA ARG A 51 -17.60 18.97 16.77
C ARG A 51 -16.63 18.01 16.12
N CYS A 52 -17.15 17.24 15.18
CA CYS A 52 -16.32 16.39 14.35
C CYS A 52 -16.49 16.73 12.88
N PHE A 53 -15.43 16.47 12.13
CA PHE A 53 -15.39 16.68 10.70
C PHE A 53 -14.70 15.52 10.02
N SER A 54 -15.15 15.18 8.82
CA SER A 54 -14.43 14.29 7.92
C SER A 54 -13.95 15.10 6.73
N VAL A 55 -12.65 15.02 6.44
CA VAL A 55 -11.99 15.74 5.35
C VAL A 55 -11.43 14.70 4.38
N LEU A 56 -12.15 14.47 3.28
CA LEU A 56 -11.88 13.40 2.31
C LEU A 56 -11.29 13.96 1.01
N VAL A 57 -10.24 13.32 0.50
CA VAL A 57 -9.58 13.72 -0.75
C VAL A 57 -10.41 13.27 -1.94
N CYS A 58 -10.99 14.22 -2.69
CA CYS A 58 -11.90 13.98 -3.79
C CYS A 58 -11.31 14.49 -5.11
N THR A 59 -10.38 13.72 -5.67
CA THR A 59 -9.79 13.99 -6.99
C THR A 59 -10.03 12.83 -7.93
N GLY A 60 -10.31 13.15 -9.20
CA GLY A 60 -10.37 12.14 -10.26
C GLY A 60 -8.99 11.72 -10.78
N ASP A 61 -7.93 12.35 -10.30
CA ASP A 61 -6.54 12.06 -10.65
C ASP A 61 -5.86 11.36 -9.46
N ARG A 62 -5.59 10.05 -9.61
CA ARG A 62 -4.99 9.21 -8.56
C ARG A 62 -3.60 9.66 -8.13
N ILE A 63 -2.81 10.25 -9.03
CA ILE A 63 -1.43 10.68 -8.72
C ILE A 63 -1.46 11.96 -7.90
N LYS A 64 -2.24 12.95 -8.34
CA LYS A 64 -2.46 14.18 -7.56
C LYS A 64 -3.06 13.84 -6.20
N GLY A 65 -4.00 12.90 -6.14
CA GLY A 65 -4.60 12.44 -4.89
C GLY A 65 -3.60 11.79 -3.95
N ALA A 66 -2.76 10.90 -4.47
CA ALA A 66 -1.73 10.22 -3.69
C ALA A 66 -0.70 11.19 -3.10
N LYS A 67 -0.27 12.22 -3.84
CA LYS A 67 0.64 13.26 -3.33
C LYS A 67 -0.05 14.26 -2.40
N PHE A 68 -1.30 14.61 -2.68
CA PHE A 68 -2.05 15.57 -1.87
C PHE A 68 -2.45 15.01 -0.51
N TYR A 69 -2.77 13.71 -0.41
CA TYR A 69 -3.18 13.08 0.85
C TYR A 69 -2.21 13.29 2.03
N PRO A 70 -0.88 13.03 1.91
CA PRO A 70 0.06 13.33 3.00
C PRO A 70 0.25 14.84 3.20
N GLN A 71 0.27 15.64 2.14
CA GLN A 71 0.37 17.12 2.23
C GLN A 71 -0.80 17.73 3.01
N LEU A 72 -2.01 17.19 2.83
CA LEU A 72 -3.20 17.58 3.59
C LEU A 72 -2.99 17.34 5.09
N ARG A 73 -2.37 16.22 5.48
CA ARG A 73 -2.05 15.95 6.89
C ARG A 73 -1.12 17.01 7.45
N ASP A 74 -0.04 17.33 6.73
CA ASP A 74 0.95 18.31 7.17
C ASP A 74 0.32 19.70 7.29
N LYS A 75 -0.54 20.06 6.34
CA LYS A 75 -1.27 21.34 6.34
C LYS A 75 -2.22 21.44 7.54
N LEU A 76 -3.07 20.42 7.73
CA LEU A 76 -3.98 20.37 8.87
C LEU A 76 -3.20 20.37 10.19
N SER A 77 -2.12 19.60 10.30
CA SER A 77 -1.34 19.52 11.55
C SER A 77 -0.66 20.84 11.92
N LYS A 78 -0.36 21.70 10.94
CA LYS A 78 0.23 23.04 11.17
C LYS A 78 -0.81 24.11 11.49
N GLU A 79 -2.00 24.02 10.90
CA GLU A 79 -3.03 25.05 10.98
C GLU A 79 -4.08 24.78 12.07
N LEU A 80 -4.20 23.54 12.56
CA LEU A 80 -5.17 23.19 13.60
C LEU A 80 -4.72 23.69 14.99
N PRO A 81 -5.65 24.22 15.80
CA PRO A 81 -5.34 24.69 17.15
C PRO A 81 -5.05 23.52 18.13
N PRO A 82 -4.38 23.80 19.26
CA PRO A 82 -4.15 22.82 20.32
C PRO A 82 -5.46 22.18 20.80
N GLY A 83 -5.47 20.87 21.00
CA GLY A 83 -6.67 20.14 21.43
C GLY A 83 -7.57 19.63 20.29
N CYS A 84 -7.15 19.80 19.04
CA CYS A 84 -7.71 19.05 17.92
C CYS A 84 -7.03 17.68 17.78
N ASP A 85 -7.82 16.63 17.57
CA ASP A 85 -7.31 15.29 17.25
C ASP A 85 -7.54 14.99 15.77
N LEU A 86 -6.49 14.57 15.07
CA LEU A 86 -6.49 14.28 13.65
C LEU A 86 -6.16 12.81 13.43
N THR A 87 -7.19 12.03 13.09
CA THR A 87 -7.11 10.59 12.91
C THR A 87 -7.26 10.21 11.44
N THR A 88 -6.65 9.11 10.99
CA THR A 88 -6.86 8.61 9.63
C THR A 88 -8.28 8.10 9.46
N MET A 89 -8.88 8.39 8.30
CA MET A 89 -10.19 7.88 7.94
C MET A 89 -10.27 7.50 6.47
N GLY A 90 -11.35 6.79 6.14
CA GLY A 90 -11.70 6.54 4.75
C GLY A 90 -13.19 6.31 4.55
N SER A 91 -13.58 6.25 3.28
CA SER A 91 -14.95 5.94 2.86
C SER A 91 -14.92 5.06 1.62
N PHE A 92 -15.73 4.01 1.58
CA PHE A 92 -15.78 3.07 0.46
C PHE A 92 -17.21 2.60 0.17
N LEU A 93 -17.38 2.03 -1.02
CA LEU A 93 -18.58 1.28 -1.35
C LEU A 93 -18.24 -0.22 -1.19
N PRO A 94 -18.95 -0.95 -0.32
CA PRO A 94 -18.69 -2.37 -0.11
C PRO A 94 -18.69 -3.14 -1.43
N ARG A 95 -17.68 -3.99 -1.63
CA ARG A 95 -17.52 -4.86 -2.82
C ARG A 95 -17.39 -4.11 -4.16
N VAL A 96 -17.13 -2.80 -4.15
CA VAL A 96 -16.85 -2.02 -5.36
C VAL A 96 -15.36 -1.68 -5.41
N ARG A 97 -14.66 -2.19 -6.44
CA ARG A 97 -13.24 -1.87 -6.70
C ARG A 97 -13.05 -0.37 -6.89
N ASP A 98 -11.88 0.11 -6.48
CA ASP A 98 -11.45 1.51 -6.62
C ASP A 98 -12.42 2.53 -6.02
N SER A 99 -13.27 2.09 -5.09
CA SER A 99 -14.22 2.96 -4.41
C SER A 99 -13.64 3.60 -3.15
N PHE A 100 -12.47 3.16 -2.67
CA PHE A 100 -11.90 3.66 -1.42
C PHE A 100 -11.38 5.09 -1.56
N ILE A 101 -11.85 5.96 -0.67
CA ILE A 101 -11.45 7.37 -0.57
C ILE A 101 -10.75 7.56 0.77
N ARG A 102 -9.57 8.16 0.75
CA ARG A 102 -8.79 8.46 1.95
C ARG A 102 -9.06 9.87 2.44
N GLY A 103 -8.89 10.08 3.74
CA GLY A 103 -8.95 11.39 4.34
C GLY A 103 -8.59 11.36 5.81
N TYR A 104 -9.01 12.41 6.52
CA TYR A 104 -8.79 12.54 7.95
C TYR A 104 -10.09 12.84 8.67
N PHE A 105 -10.24 12.23 9.84
CA PHE A 105 -11.30 12.52 10.80
C PHE A 105 -10.72 13.47 11.85
N LEU A 106 -11.41 14.59 12.04
CA LEU A 106 -11.00 15.66 12.93
C LEU A 106 -12.00 15.78 14.07
N LYS A 107 -11.50 15.73 15.32
CA LYS A 107 -12.26 16.10 16.52
C LYS A 107 -11.79 17.46 17.00
N SER A 108 -12.71 18.38 17.22
CA SER A 108 -12.41 19.73 17.71
C SER A 108 -13.26 20.02 18.95
N SER A 109 -12.64 20.66 19.94
CA SER A 109 -13.36 21.17 21.10
C SER A 109 -14.32 22.29 20.72
N ALA A 110 -15.34 22.51 21.55
CA ALA A 110 -16.31 23.58 21.35
C ALA A 110 -15.67 24.97 21.15
N GLU A 111 -14.60 25.27 21.90
CA GLU A 111 -13.86 26.54 21.86
C GLU A 111 -13.29 26.83 20.47
N TYR A 112 -12.76 25.81 19.79
CA TYR A 112 -12.06 25.96 18.51
C TYR A 112 -12.90 25.61 17.29
N SER A 113 -14.12 25.09 17.49
CA SER A 113 -14.98 24.60 16.42
C SER A 113 -15.25 25.65 15.33
N ALA A 114 -15.51 26.90 15.71
CA ALA A 114 -15.74 27.99 14.75
C ALA A 114 -14.49 28.35 13.93
N HIS A 115 -13.31 28.24 14.53
CA HIS A 115 -12.03 28.46 13.83
C HIS A 115 -11.76 27.32 12.84
N VAL A 116 -11.93 26.08 13.29
CA VAL A 116 -11.79 24.88 12.45
C VAL A 116 -12.77 24.92 11.27
N GLU A 117 -14.03 25.29 11.50
CA GLU A 117 -14.99 25.40 10.40
C GLU A 117 -14.56 26.42 9.35
N ARG A 118 -14.06 27.59 9.77
CA ARG A 118 -13.56 28.62 8.85
C ARG A 118 -12.38 28.09 8.03
N LEU A 119 -11.41 27.47 8.70
CA LEU A 119 -10.26 26.83 8.06
C LEU A 119 -10.69 25.81 7.01
N LEU A 120 -11.58 24.88 7.37
CA LEU A 120 -12.06 23.83 6.46
C LEU A 120 -12.85 24.41 5.28
N ARG A 121 -13.64 25.47 5.49
CA ARG A 121 -14.37 26.15 4.41
C ARG A 121 -13.42 26.80 3.41
N ASP A 122 -12.35 27.42 3.89
CA ASP A 122 -11.33 28.01 3.03
C ASP A 122 -10.55 26.93 2.27
N LEU A 123 -10.27 25.78 2.90
CA LEU A 123 -9.64 24.63 2.25
C LEU A 123 -10.52 24.04 1.14
N VAL A 124 -11.81 23.79 1.41
CA VAL A 124 -12.75 23.23 0.40
C VAL A 124 -12.88 24.10 -0.83
N ARG A 125 -12.74 25.44 -0.69
CA ARG A 125 -12.78 26.37 -1.83
C ARG A 125 -11.55 26.29 -2.73
N ARG A 126 -10.40 25.87 -2.20
CA ARG A 126 -9.10 25.89 -2.90
C ARG A 126 -8.63 24.51 -3.32
N GLU A 127 -9.05 23.47 -2.61
CA GLU A 127 -8.51 22.12 -2.70
C GLU A 127 -9.60 21.10 -3.09
N PRO A 128 -9.24 19.96 -3.69
CA PRO A 128 -10.18 18.91 -4.10
C PRO A 128 -10.66 18.10 -2.89
N LEU A 129 -11.43 18.71 -1.99
CA LEU A 129 -11.88 18.12 -0.73
C LEU A 129 -13.40 17.95 -0.67
N LEU A 130 -13.82 16.87 -0.02
CA LEU A 130 -15.19 16.72 0.50
C LEU A 130 -15.13 16.82 2.02
N VAL A 131 -15.87 17.77 2.58
CA VAL A 131 -15.97 17.93 4.03
C VAL A 131 -17.37 17.58 4.49
N CYS A 132 -17.47 16.81 5.58
CA CYS A 132 -18.72 16.64 6.30
C CYS A 132 -18.54 17.05 7.74
N SER A 133 -19.56 17.68 8.32
CA SER A 133 -19.65 17.95 9.75
C SER A 133 -20.58 16.94 10.42
N TYR A 134 -20.27 16.59 11.66
CA TYR A 134 -21.06 15.68 12.47
C TYR A 134 -21.59 16.42 13.69
N ALA A 135 -22.86 16.21 14.01
CA ALA A 135 -23.52 16.83 15.15
C ALA A 135 -24.33 15.78 15.92
N ALA A 136 -24.34 15.91 17.25
CA ALA A 136 -25.23 15.16 18.11
C ALA A 136 -26.67 15.70 17.99
N GLY A 137 -27.62 14.79 17.79
CA GLY A 137 -29.05 15.08 17.83
C GLY A 137 -29.52 15.41 19.25
N GLY A 138 -30.61 16.18 19.36
CA GLY A 138 -31.24 16.48 20.66
C GLY A 138 -31.70 15.19 21.37
N GLY A 139 -31.49 15.11 22.69
CA GLY A 139 -31.84 13.92 23.50
C GLY A 139 -30.64 13.13 24.06
N GLY A 140 -29.56 13.81 24.47
CA GLY A 140 -28.46 13.17 25.22
C GLY A 140 -27.41 12.42 24.39
N GLY A 141 -27.21 12.79 23.11
CA GLY A 141 -26.11 12.26 22.29
C GLY A 141 -26.32 10.85 21.74
N GLN A 142 -27.55 10.31 21.80
CA GLN A 142 -27.85 8.97 21.30
C GLN A 142 -27.89 8.87 19.76
N ALA A 143 -28.21 9.96 19.08
CA ALA A 143 -28.26 10.03 17.62
C ALA A 143 -27.20 11.02 17.11
N TRP A 144 -26.52 10.67 16.02
CA TRP A 144 -25.59 11.56 15.32
C TRP A 144 -26.03 11.76 13.89
N THR A 145 -25.83 12.97 13.37
CA THR A 145 -26.10 13.28 11.96
C THR A 145 -24.84 13.75 11.27
N GLN A 146 -24.62 13.25 10.05
CA GLN A 146 -23.60 13.75 9.14
C GLN A 146 -24.26 14.70 8.15
N ARG A 147 -23.62 15.87 7.99
CA ARG A 147 -23.98 16.87 7.00
C ARG A 147 -22.83 17.06 6.03
N LEU A 148 -23.05 16.77 4.76
CA LEU A 148 -22.09 17.04 3.70
C LEU A 148 -22.06 18.54 3.37
N TRP A 149 -20.88 19.13 3.24
CA TRP A 149 -20.79 20.54 2.86
C TRP A 149 -20.95 20.71 1.36
N SER A 150 -21.89 21.56 0.96
CA SER A 150 -22.03 21.97 -0.43
C SER A 150 -20.99 23.05 -0.78
N PRO A 151 -20.39 23.01 -1.99
CA PRO A 151 -19.62 24.13 -2.52
C PRO A 151 -20.46 25.39 -2.80
N SER A 152 -21.77 25.24 -2.97
CA SER A 152 -22.74 26.31 -3.24
C SER A 152 -23.77 26.39 -2.12
N GLU A 153 -24.00 27.58 -1.57
CA GLU A 153 -24.94 27.81 -0.46
C GLU A 153 -26.40 27.46 -0.81
N ASP A 154 -26.73 27.27 -2.10
CA ASP A 154 -28.08 27.03 -2.62
C ASP A 154 -28.48 25.54 -2.83
N GLU A 155 -27.58 24.57 -2.63
CA GLU A 155 -27.95 23.15 -2.74
C GLU A 155 -28.53 22.63 -1.42
N THR A 156 -29.73 22.03 -1.48
CA THR A 156 -30.37 21.35 -0.34
C THR A 156 -29.46 20.23 0.19
N VAL A 157 -28.80 20.51 1.31
CA VAL A 157 -27.93 19.54 1.98
C VAL A 157 -28.80 18.51 2.71
N SER A 158 -28.67 17.25 2.32
CA SER A 158 -29.33 16.14 3.03
C SER A 158 -28.55 15.78 4.28
N ASP A 159 -29.20 15.84 5.44
CA ASP A 159 -28.67 15.30 6.68
C ASP A 159 -28.92 13.79 6.75
N TYR A 160 -27.90 13.02 7.10
CA TYR A 160 -27.99 11.58 7.26
C TYR A 160 -27.73 11.19 8.71
N PHE A 161 -28.51 10.25 9.25
CA PHE A 161 -28.21 9.62 10.53
C PHE A 161 -26.98 8.73 10.40
N VAL A 162 -26.13 8.78 11.41
CA VAL A 162 -24.89 8.03 11.50
C VAL A 162 -25.08 6.88 12.47
N VAL A 163 -24.90 5.66 11.98
CA VAL A 163 -25.12 4.44 12.75
C VAL A 163 -23.93 3.50 12.62
N SER A 164 -23.72 2.67 13.65
CA SER A 164 -22.65 1.67 13.63
C SER A 164 -22.82 0.73 12.43
N SER A 165 -21.71 0.32 11.84
CA SER A 165 -21.67 -0.71 10.79
C SER A 165 -20.91 -1.92 11.30
N ASP A 166 -21.29 -3.09 10.84
CA ASP A 166 -20.50 -4.30 11.04
C ASP A 166 -19.15 -4.19 10.32
N GLU A 167 -18.16 -4.91 10.84
CA GLU A 167 -16.84 -5.03 10.21
C GLU A 167 -16.97 -5.73 8.85
N PRO A 168 -16.41 -5.17 7.77
CA PRO A 168 -16.46 -5.79 6.46
C PRO A 168 -15.66 -7.10 6.43
N GLU A 169 -16.05 -8.02 5.53
CA GLU A 169 -15.36 -9.31 5.32
C GLU A 169 -13.85 -9.16 5.03
N CYS A 170 -13.45 -8.04 4.40
CA CYS A 170 -12.06 -7.71 4.13
C CYS A 170 -11.79 -6.23 4.41
N HIS A 171 -10.57 -5.92 4.85
CA HIS A 171 -10.16 -4.53 5.07
C HIS A 171 -10.30 -3.72 3.76
N PRO A 172 -10.89 -2.52 3.79
CA PRO A 172 -11.27 -1.79 2.57
C PRO A 172 -10.10 -1.30 1.73
N SER A 173 -8.88 -1.24 2.27
CA SER A 173 -7.70 -0.98 1.43
C SER A 173 -7.48 -2.07 0.37
N ALA A 174 -7.96 -3.29 0.60
CA ALA A 174 -7.95 -4.38 -0.38
C ALA A 174 -8.73 -4.03 -1.67
N LEU A 175 -9.73 -3.12 -1.60
CA LEU A 175 -10.55 -2.72 -2.74
C LEU A 175 -9.78 -1.91 -3.79
N SER A 176 -8.60 -1.39 -3.45
CA SER A 176 -7.80 -0.51 -4.31
C SER A 176 -6.36 -0.99 -4.51
N MET A 177 -5.94 -2.14 -3.95
CA MET A 177 -4.54 -2.58 -4.05
C MET A 177 -4.11 -2.84 -5.50
N ILE A 178 -4.99 -3.39 -6.32
CA ILE A 178 -4.70 -3.74 -7.71
C ILE A 178 -4.41 -2.46 -8.51
N ASN A 179 -3.23 -2.37 -9.09
CA ASN A 179 -2.71 -1.23 -9.86
C ASN A 179 -2.67 0.11 -9.10
N ASN A 180 -2.73 0.09 -7.76
CA ASN A 180 -2.33 1.23 -6.93
C ASN A 180 -1.24 0.87 -5.91
N ASP A 181 -1.22 -0.35 -5.38
CA ASP A 181 -0.17 -0.82 -4.48
C ASP A 181 0.62 -1.97 -5.11
N VAL A 182 -0.05 -2.88 -5.83
CA VAL A 182 0.58 -3.99 -6.57
C VAL A 182 0.22 -3.87 -8.04
N PHE A 183 1.22 -3.86 -8.91
CA PHE A 183 1.01 -3.71 -10.36
C PHE A 183 1.10 -5.06 -11.06
N TYR A 184 0.12 -5.32 -11.93
CA TYR A 184 0.00 -6.58 -12.70
C TYR A 184 0.21 -6.38 -14.19
N SER A 185 0.57 -5.16 -14.60
CA SER A 185 0.91 -4.88 -15.98
C SER A 185 2.01 -3.83 -16.11
N PHE A 186 2.88 -4.03 -17.10
CA PHE A 186 3.88 -3.06 -17.50
C PHE A 186 3.23 -1.73 -17.89
N GLU A 187 2.12 -1.76 -18.63
CA GLU A 187 1.47 -0.54 -19.10
C GLU A 187 0.90 0.29 -17.96
N GLU A 188 0.29 -0.36 -16.96
CA GLU A 188 -0.27 0.35 -15.80
C GLU A 188 0.81 1.03 -14.97
N ALA A 189 1.94 0.34 -14.72
CA ALA A 189 3.07 0.93 -14.01
C ALA A 189 3.71 2.07 -14.83
N ARG A 190 3.82 1.89 -16.14
CA ARG A 190 4.33 2.91 -17.08
C ARG A 190 3.44 4.13 -17.16
N ASP A 191 2.12 3.93 -17.16
CA ASP A 191 1.14 5.01 -17.21
C ASP A 191 1.17 5.90 -15.96
N VAL A 192 1.42 5.31 -14.79
CA VAL A 192 1.67 6.09 -13.56
C VAL A 192 2.86 7.03 -13.78
N PHE A 193 3.97 6.52 -14.29
CA PHE A 193 5.17 7.34 -14.55
C PHE A 193 4.95 8.39 -15.64
N ARG A 194 4.23 8.05 -16.71
CA ARG A 194 3.86 8.99 -17.79
C ARG A 194 3.09 10.19 -17.23
N LYS A 195 2.11 9.93 -16.36
CA LYS A 195 1.30 10.98 -15.72
C LYS A 195 2.05 11.72 -14.60
N CYS A 196 3.12 11.15 -14.06
CA CYS A 196 4.00 11.82 -13.10
C CYS A 196 4.93 12.84 -13.75
N GLY A 197 5.14 12.85 -15.07
CA GLY A 197 6.14 13.70 -15.74
C GLY A 197 6.02 15.19 -15.41
N ASP A 198 4.80 15.70 -15.23
CA ASP A 198 4.55 17.11 -14.87
C ASP A 198 4.86 17.44 -13.40
N VAL A 199 4.98 16.41 -12.55
CA VAL A 199 5.06 16.54 -11.08
C VAL A 199 6.41 16.07 -10.54
N ILE A 200 7.05 15.11 -11.23
CA ILE A 200 8.34 14.50 -10.89
C ILE A 200 9.12 14.40 -12.21
N PRO A 201 9.96 15.39 -12.55
CA PRO A 201 10.68 15.42 -13.82
C PRO A 201 11.53 14.17 -14.07
N GLU A 202 12.11 13.60 -13.02
CA GLU A 202 12.93 12.38 -13.07
C GLU A 202 12.15 11.14 -13.56
N ALA A 203 10.82 11.17 -13.52
CA ALA A 203 9.99 10.12 -14.10
C ALA A 203 10.25 9.96 -15.60
N ALA A 204 10.56 11.04 -16.33
CA ALA A 204 10.92 10.98 -17.75
C ALA A 204 12.19 10.17 -17.99
N SER A 205 13.23 10.38 -17.17
CA SER A 205 14.48 9.62 -17.26
C SER A 205 14.27 8.14 -16.97
N VAL A 206 13.37 7.80 -16.03
CA VAL A 206 13.00 6.40 -15.79
C VAL A 206 12.29 5.79 -17.00
N LEU A 207 11.37 6.54 -17.63
CA LEU A 207 10.65 6.08 -18.82
C LEU A 207 11.58 5.78 -20.01
N GLU A 208 12.66 6.56 -20.18
CA GLU A 208 13.64 6.38 -21.25
C GLU A 208 14.45 5.08 -21.14
N MET A 209 14.60 4.53 -19.92
CA MET A 209 15.31 3.27 -19.69
C MET A 209 14.41 2.04 -19.82
N LEU A 210 13.09 2.21 -19.96
CA LEU A 210 12.18 1.09 -19.97
C LEU A 210 12.35 0.24 -21.24
N PRO A 211 12.13 -1.08 -21.14
CA PRO A 211 12.00 -1.91 -22.33
C PRO A 211 10.90 -1.36 -23.26
N GLY A 212 11.07 -1.60 -24.57
CA GLY A 212 9.99 -1.36 -25.54
C GLY A 212 8.71 -2.12 -25.16
N SER A 213 7.55 -1.66 -25.60
CA SER A 213 6.24 -2.29 -25.28
C SER A 213 6.04 -3.69 -25.86
N ALA A 214 6.98 -4.19 -26.67
CA ALA A 214 7.02 -5.60 -27.01
C ALA A 214 7.46 -6.38 -25.76
N GLY A 215 6.51 -7.07 -25.12
CA GLY A 215 6.77 -7.89 -23.94
C GLY A 215 7.95 -8.85 -24.12
N VAL A 216 8.42 -9.45 -23.02
CA VAL A 216 9.55 -10.38 -23.02
C VAL A 216 9.25 -11.57 -23.95
N SER A 217 9.72 -11.46 -25.20
CA SER A 217 9.33 -12.36 -26.29
C SER A 217 10.12 -13.67 -26.27
N GLN A 218 11.27 -13.69 -25.58
CA GLN A 218 12.11 -14.86 -25.48
C GLN A 218 11.98 -15.52 -24.10
N LYS A 219 11.52 -16.77 -24.10
CA LYS A 219 11.53 -17.63 -22.93
C LYS A 219 12.98 -18.08 -22.66
N PRO A 220 13.51 -17.95 -21.43
CA PRO A 220 14.82 -18.47 -21.06
C PRO A 220 15.00 -19.95 -21.42
N LEU A 221 16.19 -20.31 -21.92
CA LEU A 221 16.59 -21.70 -22.14
C LEU A 221 17.14 -22.35 -20.87
N PHE A 222 17.76 -21.54 -20.01
CA PHE A 222 18.29 -21.94 -18.71
C PHE A 222 17.33 -21.52 -17.59
N PRO A 223 17.36 -22.21 -16.44
CA PRO A 223 16.44 -21.93 -15.36
C PRO A 223 16.73 -20.59 -14.69
N VAL A 224 15.65 -19.98 -14.21
CA VAL A 224 15.67 -18.72 -13.47
C VAL A 224 15.25 -19.01 -12.03
N VAL A 225 16.14 -18.76 -11.09
CA VAL A 225 15.92 -18.98 -9.66
C VAL A 225 15.90 -17.63 -8.94
N VAL A 226 14.77 -17.31 -8.32
CA VAL A 226 14.61 -16.07 -7.54
C VAL A 226 14.83 -16.39 -6.07
N LEU A 227 15.67 -15.59 -5.40
CA LEU A 227 15.90 -15.64 -3.97
C LEU A 227 15.19 -14.47 -3.30
N GLU A 228 14.20 -14.80 -2.49
CA GLU A 228 13.38 -13.89 -1.71
C GLU A 228 13.69 -14.00 -0.22
N GLY A 229 13.28 -13.00 0.56
CA GLY A 229 13.43 -13.03 2.01
C GLY A 229 13.59 -11.63 2.59
N LEU A 230 13.43 -11.53 3.91
CA LEU A 230 13.61 -10.27 4.63
C LEU A 230 15.08 -9.83 4.63
N ASP A 231 15.34 -8.58 4.99
CA ASP A 231 16.71 -8.09 5.14
C ASP A 231 17.45 -8.85 6.25
N ALA A 232 18.77 -8.99 6.07
CA ALA A 232 19.67 -9.77 6.94
C ALA A 232 19.39 -11.28 7.08
N THR A 233 18.69 -11.90 6.12
CA THR A 233 18.55 -13.38 6.07
C THR A 233 19.71 -14.11 5.40
N GLY A 234 20.74 -13.39 4.92
CA GLY A 234 21.92 -13.99 4.26
C GLY A 234 21.81 -14.15 2.74
N LYS A 235 20.80 -13.54 2.10
CA LYS A 235 20.58 -13.61 0.64
C LYS A 235 21.84 -13.29 -0.17
N THR A 236 22.49 -12.15 0.08
CA THR A 236 23.67 -11.72 -0.67
C THR A 236 24.81 -12.74 -0.63
N THR A 237 25.04 -13.36 0.54
CA THR A 237 26.05 -14.43 0.65
C THR A 237 25.65 -15.64 -0.19
N LEU A 238 24.40 -16.09 -0.08
CA LEU A 238 23.92 -17.26 -0.81
C LEU A 238 23.91 -17.03 -2.32
N THR A 239 23.48 -15.86 -2.80
CA THR A 239 23.41 -15.54 -4.23
C THR A 239 24.79 -15.55 -4.88
N GLU A 240 25.82 -15.03 -4.22
CA GLU A 240 27.20 -15.04 -4.73
C GLU A 240 27.75 -16.47 -4.77
N SER A 241 27.54 -17.26 -3.71
CA SER A 241 27.97 -18.67 -3.70
C SER A 241 27.26 -19.51 -4.78
N LEU A 242 25.98 -19.26 -5.04
CA LEU A 242 25.24 -19.92 -6.12
C LEU A 242 25.75 -19.51 -7.50
N ARG A 243 26.02 -18.21 -7.69
CA ARG A 243 26.60 -17.67 -8.93
C ARG A 243 27.89 -18.42 -9.28
N GLU A 244 28.80 -18.54 -8.31
CA GLU A 244 30.09 -19.21 -8.49
C GLU A 244 29.93 -20.71 -8.72
N THR A 245 29.07 -21.38 -7.92
CA THR A 245 28.91 -22.84 -8.00
C THR A 245 28.23 -23.30 -9.29
N LEU A 246 27.27 -22.52 -9.81
CA LEU A 246 26.47 -22.86 -10.99
C LEU A 246 26.99 -22.20 -12.27
N GLY A 247 28.00 -21.33 -12.20
CA GLY A 247 28.41 -20.48 -13.32
C GLY A 247 27.29 -19.56 -13.81
N ALA A 248 26.36 -19.21 -12.92
CA ALA A 248 25.13 -18.49 -13.23
C ALA A 248 25.36 -16.99 -13.38
N ALA A 249 24.47 -16.30 -14.07
CA ALA A 249 24.36 -14.85 -14.00
C ALA A 249 23.64 -14.45 -12.70
N LEU A 250 24.11 -13.38 -12.04
CA LEU A 250 23.44 -12.81 -10.86
C LEU A 250 22.83 -11.45 -11.20
N LEU A 251 21.51 -11.34 -11.09
CA LEU A 251 20.74 -10.11 -11.31
C LEU A 251 20.08 -9.66 -10.00
N ARG A 252 19.73 -8.38 -9.92
CA ARG A 252 19.06 -7.77 -8.76
C ARG A 252 17.79 -7.05 -9.18
N SER A 253 16.79 -7.02 -8.29
CA SER A 253 15.63 -6.14 -8.43
C SER A 253 15.47 -5.21 -7.22
N PRO A 254 15.43 -3.87 -7.42
CA PRO A 254 15.53 -3.16 -8.69
C PRO A 254 16.94 -3.26 -9.30
N PRO A 255 17.08 -3.14 -10.64
CA PRO A 255 18.37 -3.22 -11.32
C PRO A 255 19.22 -1.97 -11.06
N ASP A 256 20.55 -2.12 -11.13
CA ASP A 256 21.51 -1.06 -10.79
C ASP A 256 21.33 0.22 -11.63
N CYS A 257 20.82 0.11 -12.86
CA CYS A 257 20.49 1.27 -13.68
C CYS A 257 19.49 2.21 -12.99
N LEU A 258 18.59 1.70 -12.15
CA LEU A 258 17.62 2.52 -11.41
C LEU A 258 18.17 3.10 -10.10
N SER A 259 19.40 2.75 -9.70
CA SER A 259 19.98 3.19 -8.43
C SER A 259 20.00 4.72 -8.22
N PRO A 260 20.24 5.58 -9.24
CA PRO A 260 20.29 7.03 -9.04
C PRO A 260 18.98 7.63 -8.54
N TRP A 261 17.84 7.00 -8.86
CA TRP A 261 16.50 7.53 -8.53
C TRP A 261 15.84 6.85 -7.35
N ARG A 262 16.43 5.78 -6.81
CA ARG A 262 15.83 4.98 -5.75
C ARG A 262 15.49 5.82 -4.51
N ALA A 263 16.43 6.63 -4.03
CA ALA A 263 16.22 7.47 -2.84
C ALA A 263 15.11 8.53 -3.05
N LEU A 264 14.92 9.01 -4.28
CA LEU A 264 13.84 9.93 -4.63
C LEU A 264 12.48 9.22 -4.55
N PHE A 265 12.33 8.11 -5.27
CA PHE A 265 11.05 7.39 -5.35
C PHE A 265 10.67 6.66 -4.06
N ASP A 266 11.63 6.33 -3.19
CA ASP A 266 11.36 5.76 -1.87
C ASP A 266 10.56 6.73 -0.97
N ARG A 267 10.73 8.04 -1.18
CA ARG A 267 10.04 9.12 -0.46
C ARG A 267 8.67 9.47 -1.05
N GLU A 268 8.36 8.97 -2.24
CA GLU A 268 7.09 9.23 -2.91
C GLU A 268 5.94 8.38 -2.30
N PRO A 269 4.67 8.82 -2.45
CA PRO A 269 3.52 8.05 -2.01
C PRO A 269 3.50 6.62 -2.56
N PRO A 270 2.85 5.66 -1.86
CA PRO A 270 2.84 4.24 -2.25
C PRO A 270 2.53 4.00 -3.72
N LEU A 271 1.56 4.70 -4.31
CA LEU A 271 1.22 4.58 -5.73
C LEU A 271 2.43 4.74 -6.67
N ILE A 272 3.21 5.80 -6.46
CA ILE A 272 4.33 6.16 -7.32
C ILE A 272 5.53 5.26 -6.99
N ARG A 273 5.81 5.07 -5.70
CA ARG A 273 6.89 4.21 -5.24
C ARG A 273 6.73 2.77 -5.74
N ARG A 274 5.53 2.20 -5.63
CA ARG A 274 5.28 0.81 -6.07
C ARG A 274 5.32 0.68 -7.60
N ALA A 275 4.90 1.71 -8.34
CA ALA A 275 5.09 1.75 -9.79
C ALA A 275 6.59 1.73 -10.17
N PHE A 276 7.44 2.48 -9.46
CA PHE A 276 8.89 2.47 -9.68
C PHE A 276 9.49 1.06 -9.55
N TYR A 277 9.18 0.37 -8.44
CA TYR A 277 9.66 -0.99 -8.22
C TYR A 277 9.06 -2.00 -9.20
N ALA A 278 7.79 -1.82 -9.60
CA ALA A 278 7.19 -2.65 -10.64
C ALA A 278 7.91 -2.48 -11.99
N LEU A 279 8.23 -1.26 -12.41
CA LEU A 279 9.03 -0.99 -13.61
C LEU A 279 10.43 -1.60 -13.52
N GLY A 280 11.04 -1.54 -12.33
CA GLY A 280 12.29 -2.25 -12.03
C GLY A 280 12.20 -3.76 -12.32
N ASN A 281 11.12 -4.41 -11.88
CA ASN A 281 10.90 -5.83 -12.20
C ASN A 281 10.80 -6.09 -13.72
N TYR A 282 10.18 -5.20 -14.50
CA TYR A 282 10.11 -5.39 -15.95
C TYR A 282 11.46 -5.19 -16.66
N ILE A 283 12.28 -4.25 -16.20
CA ILE A 283 13.66 -4.12 -16.69
C ILE A 283 14.47 -5.37 -16.33
N THR A 284 14.39 -5.84 -15.08
CA THR A 284 15.05 -7.07 -14.64
C THR A 284 14.53 -8.28 -15.44
N ALA A 285 13.24 -8.35 -15.77
CA ALA A 285 12.68 -9.43 -16.60
C ALA A 285 13.30 -9.48 -18.00
N GLN A 286 13.57 -8.32 -18.61
CA GLN A 286 14.27 -8.26 -19.90
C GLN A 286 15.72 -8.76 -19.77
N GLN A 287 16.43 -8.37 -18.71
CA GLN A 287 17.79 -8.85 -18.43
C GLN A 287 17.82 -10.36 -18.17
N ILE A 288 16.84 -10.89 -17.41
CA ILE A 288 16.67 -12.32 -17.17
C ILE A 288 16.49 -13.07 -18.50
N ALA A 289 15.65 -12.55 -19.40
CA ALA A 289 15.46 -13.20 -20.70
C ALA A 289 16.73 -13.20 -21.56
N GLN A 290 17.55 -12.15 -21.51
CA GLN A 290 18.80 -12.09 -22.27
C GLN A 290 19.87 -13.04 -21.71
N GLU A 291 20.07 -13.05 -20.39
CA GLU A 291 21.08 -13.89 -19.75
C GLU A 291 20.65 -15.36 -19.66
N GLY A 292 19.35 -15.61 -19.47
CA GLY A 292 18.74 -16.94 -19.45
C GLY A 292 18.79 -17.68 -20.78
N MET A 293 19.25 -17.05 -21.87
CA MET A 293 19.60 -17.76 -23.11
C MET A 293 20.98 -18.43 -23.05
N LYS A 294 21.85 -18.00 -22.13
CA LYS A 294 23.28 -18.36 -22.10
C LYS A 294 23.65 -19.20 -20.89
N THR A 295 23.07 -18.91 -19.73
CA THR A 295 23.46 -19.50 -18.45
C THR A 295 22.27 -19.49 -17.46
N PRO A 296 22.24 -20.33 -16.41
CA PRO A 296 21.28 -20.18 -15.32
C PRO A 296 21.31 -18.76 -14.73
N VAL A 297 20.17 -18.28 -14.26
CA VAL A 297 20.04 -16.92 -13.71
C VAL A 297 19.59 -17.00 -12.26
N ILE A 298 20.37 -16.39 -11.36
CA ILE A 298 20.00 -16.15 -9.98
C ILE A 298 19.54 -14.70 -9.85
N VAL A 299 18.40 -14.46 -9.22
CA VAL A 299 17.83 -13.13 -9.04
C VAL A 299 17.66 -12.83 -7.55
N ASP A 300 18.32 -11.79 -7.04
CA ASP A 300 18.11 -11.27 -5.68
C ASP A 300 16.92 -10.32 -5.66
N ARG A 301 15.81 -10.80 -5.08
CA ARG A 301 14.47 -10.18 -5.07
C ARG A 301 13.86 -10.02 -6.47
N PHE A 302 12.54 -10.15 -6.54
CA PHE A 302 11.78 -9.88 -7.76
C PHE A 302 10.37 -9.40 -7.41
N TRP A 303 9.34 -9.84 -8.15
CA TRP A 303 7.98 -9.39 -7.93
C TRP A 303 7.42 -9.76 -6.54
N HIS A 304 7.77 -10.92 -5.97
CA HIS A 304 7.27 -11.33 -4.66
C HIS A 304 7.63 -10.32 -3.57
N SER A 305 8.87 -9.82 -3.55
CA SER A 305 9.29 -8.72 -2.67
C SER A 305 8.40 -7.49 -2.84
N THR A 306 8.16 -7.05 -4.08
CA THR A 306 7.36 -5.85 -4.34
C THR A 306 5.91 -6.01 -3.89
N ALA A 307 5.29 -7.17 -4.15
CA ALA A 307 3.92 -7.48 -3.80
C ALA A 307 3.73 -7.65 -2.28
N ALA A 308 4.57 -8.46 -1.62
CA ALA A 308 4.43 -8.76 -0.20
C ALA A 308 4.55 -7.48 0.67
N TYR A 309 5.55 -6.64 0.39
CA TYR A 309 5.72 -5.37 1.11
C TYR A 309 4.60 -4.36 0.80
N ALA A 310 4.14 -4.29 -0.45
CA ALA A 310 3.03 -3.42 -0.83
C ALA A 310 1.73 -3.81 -0.10
N ILE A 311 1.36 -5.08 -0.15
CA ILE A 311 0.15 -5.62 0.51
C ILE A 311 0.22 -5.34 2.01
N ALA A 312 1.31 -5.73 2.67
CA ALA A 312 1.48 -5.53 4.12
C ALA A 312 1.44 -4.04 4.52
N THR A 313 1.98 -3.14 3.69
CA THR A 313 1.93 -1.70 3.93
C THR A 313 0.50 -1.18 3.81
N ALA A 314 -0.26 -1.67 2.83
CA ALA A 314 -1.59 -1.17 2.52
C ALA A 314 -2.68 -1.60 3.53
N THR A 315 -2.51 -2.71 4.26
CA THR A 315 -3.60 -3.29 5.08
C THR A 315 -3.66 -2.89 6.55
N GLY A 316 -2.68 -2.15 7.08
CA GLY A 316 -2.66 -1.75 8.50
C GLY A 316 -2.81 -2.92 9.51
N GLY A 317 -2.76 -2.64 10.81
CA GLY A 317 -3.24 -3.54 11.86
C GLY A 317 -2.73 -5.00 11.86
N PRO A 318 -3.56 -5.97 12.32
CA PRO A 318 -3.20 -7.38 12.46
C PRO A 318 -3.15 -8.15 11.13
N VAL A 319 -2.60 -9.36 11.17
CA VAL A 319 -2.48 -10.26 10.00
C VAL A 319 -3.84 -10.63 9.39
N SER A 320 -4.91 -10.66 10.20
CA SER A 320 -6.27 -10.91 9.73
C SER A 320 -6.78 -9.84 8.76
N ASN A 321 -6.19 -8.64 8.75
CA ASN A 321 -6.58 -7.58 7.81
C ASN A 321 -6.10 -7.85 6.38
N LEU A 322 -5.06 -8.68 6.21
CA LEU A 322 -4.55 -9.05 4.89
C LEU A 322 -5.67 -9.66 4.03
N PRO A 323 -5.69 -9.41 2.71
CA PRO A 323 -6.65 -10.04 1.82
C PRO A 323 -6.65 -11.57 2.00
N GLY A 324 -7.83 -12.20 1.89
CA GLY A 324 -7.96 -13.65 2.08
C GLY A 324 -7.09 -14.46 1.12
N GLU A 325 -6.76 -15.69 1.50
CA GLU A 325 -6.08 -16.63 0.60
C GLU A 325 -6.84 -16.78 -0.73
N GLY A 326 -6.12 -16.85 -1.85
CA GLY A 326 -6.71 -16.93 -3.18
C GLY A 326 -7.25 -15.59 -3.73
N SER A 327 -7.13 -14.48 -2.98
CA SER A 327 -7.38 -13.14 -3.53
C SER A 327 -6.50 -12.87 -4.76
N GLU A 328 -7.07 -12.22 -5.78
CA GLU A 328 -6.37 -11.82 -7.01
C GLU A 328 -5.10 -11.01 -6.72
N VAL A 329 -5.04 -10.31 -5.59
CA VAL A 329 -3.87 -9.53 -5.19
C VAL A 329 -2.59 -10.39 -5.05
N TYR A 330 -2.76 -11.69 -4.80
CA TYR A 330 -1.67 -12.64 -4.65
C TYR A 330 -1.26 -13.29 -5.97
N SER A 331 -1.95 -13.02 -7.07
CA SER A 331 -1.70 -13.66 -8.36
C SER A 331 -0.47 -13.10 -9.06
N TRP A 332 0.31 -13.97 -9.70
CA TRP A 332 1.45 -13.53 -10.53
C TRP A 332 0.98 -12.66 -11.72
N PRO A 333 1.72 -11.59 -12.12
CA PRO A 333 1.37 -10.79 -13.29
C PRO A 333 1.44 -11.61 -14.58
N GLY A 334 0.41 -11.51 -15.42
CA GLY A 334 0.33 -12.29 -16.66
C GLY A 334 1.36 -11.90 -17.72
N ASP A 335 1.83 -10.65 -17.72
CA ASP A 335 2.80 -10.10 -18.67
C ASP A 335 4.24 -10.05 -18.13
N LEU A 336 4.48 -10.53 -16.91
CA LEU A 336 5.81 -10.60 -16.31
C LEU A 336 6.42 -12.01 -16.45
N LEU A 337 7.70 -12.07 -16.83
CA LEU A 337 8.44 -13.33 -16.95
C LEU A 337 8.34 -14.17 -15.68
N ARG A 338 7.88 -15.41 -15.82
CA ARG A 338 7.70 -16.34 -14.70
C ARG A 338 9.02 -17.08 -14.41
N PRO A 339 9.55 -17.04 -13.17
CA PRO A 339 10.76 -17.80 -12.81
C PRO A 339 10.49 -19.31 -12.74
N SER A 340 11.56 -20.10 -12.84
CA SER A 340 11.52 -21.56 -12.72
C SER A 340 11.33 -22.00 -11.27
N LEU A 341 11.98 -21.32 -10.32
CA LEU A 341 11.93 -21.61 -8.90
C LEU A 341 12.03 -20.32 -8.09
N VAL A 342 11.31 -20.24 -6.98
CA VAL A 342 11.40 -19.14 -6.02
C VAL A 342 11.70 -19.72 -4.65
N LEU A 343 12.80 -19.26 -4.05
CA LEU A 343 13.26 -19.69 -2.75
C LEU A 343 13.12 -18.56 -1.75
N LEU A 344 12.36 -18.78 -0.69
CA LEU A 344 12.16 -17.80 0.37
C LEU A 344 13.04 -18.14 1.56
N LEU A 345 14.08 -17.34 1.79
CA LEU A 345 14.95 -17.48 2.95
C LEU A 345 14.23 -16.95 4.19
N THR A 346 14.03 -17.84 5.16
CA THR A 346 13.46 -17.52 6.47
C THR A 346 14.53 -17.63 7.54
N LEU A 347 14.47 -16.75 8.53
CA LEU A 347 15.40 -16.73 9.65
C LEU A 347 14.64 -16.34 10.92
N ASP A 348 15.06 -16.87 12.06
CA ASP A 348 14.54 -16.44 13.35
C ASP A 348 14.63 -14.91 13.53
N ALA A 349 13.61 -14.35 14.16
CA ALA A 349 13.45 -12.94 14.40
C ALA A 349 14.63 -12.30 15.16
N GLU A 350 15.10 -12.97 16.21
CA GLU A 350 16.15 -12.47 17.08
C GLU A 350 17.53 -12.61 16.43
N GLU A 351 17.76 -13.70 15.71
CA GLU A 351 18.98 -13.86 14.91
C GLU A 351 19.04 -12.83 13.77
N ARG A 352 17.91 -12.53 13.11
CA ARG A 352 17.83 -11.46 12.11
C ARG A 352 18.17 -10.10 12.71
N LYS A 353 17.63 -9.77 13.90
CA LYS A 353 17.95 -8.53 14.63
C LYS A 353 19.42 -8.45 14.98
N ARG A 354 20.03 -9.55 15.43
CA ARG A 354 21.47 -9.62 15.74
C ARG A 354 22.30 -9.29 14.50
N ARG A 355 22.04 -9.93 13.36
CA ARG A 355 22.73 -9.67 12.09
C ARG A 355 22.52 -8.24 11.57
N LEU A 356 21.35 -7.64 11.80
CA LEU A 356 21.09 -6.24 11.44
C LEU A 356 21.93 -5.25 12.27
N LYS A 357 22.14 -5.52 13.57
CA LYS A 357 22.99 -4.68 14.43
C LYS A 357 24.44 -4.70 13.97
N ASP A 358 24.94 -5.88 13.59
CA ASP A 358 26.33 -6.05 13.14
C ASP A 358 26.61 -5.35 11.80
N ARG A 359 25.58 -5.08 10.99
CA ARG A 359 25.70 -4.49 9.65
C ARG A 359 26.08 -3.00 9.65
N GLY A 360 25.77 -2.25 10.71
CA GLY A 360 26.19 -0.84 10.87
C GLY A 360 25.74 0.15 9.78
N LEU A 361 24.82 -0.22 8.89
CA LEU A 361 24.34 0.62 7.78
C LEU A 361 23.10 1.42 8.17
N GLU A 362 22.90 2.58 7.53
CA GLU A 362 21.63 3.31 7.58
C GLU A 362 20.49 2.41 7.07
N LYS A 363 19.48 2.20 7.92
CA LYS A 363 18.31 1.39 7.61
C LYS A 363 17.31 2.22 6.81
N THR A 364 16.73 1.64 5.77
CA THR A 364 15.55 2.20 5.10
C THR A 364 14.36 2.26 6.05
N ASP A 365 13.38 3.14 5.79
CA ASP A 365 12.16 3.24 6.62
C ASP A 365 11.41 1.90 6.74
N GLU A 366 11.42 1.09 5.67
CA GLU A 366 10.79 -0.24 5.68
C GLU A 366 11.59 -1.24 6.53
N GLU A 367 12.92 -1.20 6.49
CA GLU A 367 13.78 -2.00 7.38
C GLU A 367 13.62 -1.59 8.85
N GLN A 368 13.51 -0.29 9.14
CA GLN A 368 13.23 0.21 10.49
C GLN A 368 11.86 -0.26 10.98
N LYS A 369 10.83 -0.20 10.12
CA LYS A 369 9.49 -0.72 10.44
C LYS A 369 9.51 -2.23 10.67
N LEU A 370 10.23 -3.00 9.88
CA LEU A 370 10.37 -4.44 10.07
C LEU A 370 11.06 -4.80 11.39
N ASP A 371 11.93 -3.95 11.89
CA ASP A 371 12.67 -4.16 13.14
C ASP A 371 11.80 -3.81 14.36
N CYS A 372 11.13 -2.66 14.31
CA CYS A 372 10.36 -2.12 15.44
C CYS A 372 8.89 -2.58 15.48
N ASN A 373 8.32 -3.09 14.39
CA ASN A 373 6.91 -3.48 14.30
C ASN A 373 6.75 -4.96 13.92
N GLN A 374 6.52 -5.78 14.96
CA GLN A 374 6.30 -7.23 14.80
C GLN A 374 5.08 -7.54 13.92
N LEU A 375 3.99 -6.78 14.02
CA LEU A 375 2.79 -7.01 13.20
C LEU A 375 3.07 -6.74 11.72
N PHE A 376 3.86 -5.72 11.40
CA PHE A 376 4.28 -5.45 10.01
C PHE A 376 5.12 -6.61 9.46
N ARG A 377 6.08 -7.12 10.24
CA ARG A 377 6.88 -8.29 9.83
C ARG A 377 6.00 -9.51 9.54
N LEU A 378 5.12 -9.86 10.48
CA LEU A 378 4.21 -11.00 10.32
C LEU A 378 3.31 -10.85 9.10
N ARG A 379 2.85 -9.62 8.80
CA ARG A 379 2.07 -9.34 7.59
C ARG A 379 2.88 -9.53 6.31
N VAL A 380 4.16 -9.14 6.27
CA VAL A 380 5.03 -9.37 5.11
C VAL A 380 5.29 -10.87 4.90
N GLU A 381 5.63 -11.59 5.97
CA GLU A 381 5.87 -13.05 5.93
C GLU A 381 4.63 -13.81 5.46
N GLU A 382 3.46 -13.46 6.00
CA GLU A 382 2.20 -14.06 5.60
C GLU A 382 1.82 -13.69 4.16
N ALA A 383 2.08 -12.44 3.73
CA ALA A 383 1.85 -12.05 2.34
C ALA A 383 2.71 -12.86 1.36
N TYR A 384 3.98 -13.15 1.68
CA TYR A 384 4.80 -14.07 0.88
C TYR A 384 4.19 -15.47 0.78
N ARG A 385 3.66 -16.00 1.88
CA ARG A 385 3.05 -17.34 1.92
C ARG A 385 1.78 -17.41 1.07
N ARG A 386 1.00 -16.33 1.03
CA ARG A 386 -0.28 -16.27 0.29
C ARG A 386 -0.12 -16.05 -1.22
N ILE A 387 1.05 -15.62 -1.70
CA ILE A 387 1.30 -15.42 -3.14
C ILE A 387 1.05 -16.71 -3.93
N SER A 388 0.17 -16.60 -4.93
CA SER A 388 -0.21 -17.65 -5.86
C SER A 388 0.45 -17.43 -7.24
N GLY A 389 1.07 -18.46 -7.81
CA GLY A 389 1.87 -18.35 -9.04
C GLY A 389 3.07 -19.29 -9.01
N PRO A 390 4.32 -18.82 -9.20
CA PRO A 390 5.48 -19.54 -8.68
C PRO A 390 5.42 -19.51 -7.15
N PRO A 391 5.15 -20.65 -6.48
CA PRO A 391 5.10 -20.69 -5.02
C PRO A 391 6.50 -20.45 -4.44
N CYS A 392 6.55 -19.81 -3.28
CA CYS A 392 7.77 -19.68 -2.50
C CYS A 392 8.08 -21.01 -1.81
N VAL A 393 9.20 -21.65 -2.17
CA VAL A 393 9.74 -22.78 -1.42
C VAL A 393 10.62 -22.24 -0.29
N THR A 394 10.26 -22.52 0.95
CA THR A 394 10.97 -22.00 2.12
C THR A 394 12.34 -22.68 2.30
N VAL A 395 13.35 -21.88 2.63
CA VAL A 395 14.69 -22.34 3.02
C VAL A 395 15.04 -21.72 4.36
N ASP A 396 15.30 -22.57 5.36
CA ASP A 396 15.77 -22.12 6.67
C ASP A 396 17.23 -21.65 6.57
N ALA A 397 17.45 -20.37 6.88
CA ALA A 397 18.76 -19.71 6.85
C ALA A 397 19.46 -19.70 8.21
N SER A 398 18.94 -20.42 9.21
CA SER A 398 19.54 -20.58 10.54
C SER A 398 20.86 -21.38 10.54
N PRO A 399 21.05 -22.43 9.72
CA PRO A 399 22.32 -23.17 9.63
C PRO A 399 23.49 -22.34 9.06
N SER A 400 24.68 -22.95 9.01
CA SER A 400 25.86 -22.33 8.37
C SER A 400 25.64 -22.07 6.88
N ALA A 401 26.34 -21.08 6.33
CA ALA A 401 26.25 -20.70 4.92
C ALA A 401 26.43 -21.90 3.97
N ASP A 402 27.39 -22.78 4.25
CA ASP A 402 27.63 -23.99 3.45
C ASP A 402 26.45 -24.97 3.46
N LYS A 403 25.79 -25.15 4.61
CA LYS A 403 24.61 -26.02 4.72
C LYS A 403 23.43 -25.43 3.98
N VAL A 404 23.21 -24.12 4.10
CA VAL A 404 22.16 -23.40 3.37
C VAL A 404 22.40 -23.48 1.85
N LEU A 405 23.65 -23.33 1.40
CA LEU A 405 24.04 -23.50 0.01
C LEU A 405 23.75 -24.92 -0.49
N GLN A 406 24.18 -25.95 0.25
CA GLN A 406 23.94 -27.35 -0.12
C GLN A 406 22.44 -27.66 -0.23
N GLN A 407 21.64 -27.25 0.75
CA GLN A 407 20.19 -27.41 0.72
C GLN A 407 19.58 -26.70 -0.49
N THR A 408 20.03 -25.48 -0.76
CA THR A 408 19.54 -24.69 -1.89
C THR A 408 19.87 -25.34 -3.23
N LEU A 409 21.09 -25.84 -3.41
CA LEU A 409 21.51 -26.56 -4.61
C LEU A 409 20.67 -27.84 -4.83
N LEU A 410 20.35 -28.58 -3.77
CA LEU A 410 19.47 -29.76 -3.87
C LEU A 410 18.06 -29.38 -4.35
N LEU A 411 17.50 -28.27 -3.84
CA LEU A 411 16.22 -27.75 -4.30
C LEU A 411 16.26 -27.30 -5.77
N ILE A 412 17.34 -26.63 -6.18
CA ILE A 412 17.51 -26.22 -7.59
C ILE A 412 17.60 -27.44 -8.50
N ARG A 413 18.42 -28.44 -8.17
CA ARG A 413 18.56 -29.66 -9.00
C ARG A 413 17.25 -30.43 -9.13
N SER A 414 16.52 -30.57 -8.02
CA SER A 414 15.24 -31.30 -8.00
C SER A 414 14.10 -30.61 -8.76
N ASN A 415 14.10 -29.28 -8.85
CA ASN A 415 13.02 -28.52 -9.49
C ASN A 415 13.37 -27.98 -10.89
N CYS A 416 14.65 -27.79 -11.19
CA CYS A 416 15.10 -27.14 -12.43
C CYS A 416 15.87 -28.07 -13.38
N HIS A 417 16.10 -29.33 -13.00
CA HIS A 417 16.85 -30.33 -13.79
C HIS A 417 18.28 -29.86 -14.19
N LEU A 418 18.95 -29.14 -13.28
CA LEU A 418 20.35 -28.72 -13.39
C LEU A 418 21.34 -29.75 -12.86
#